data_AF-A0A3C0CVP0-F1
#
_entry.id   AF-A0A3C0CVP0-F1
#
_cell.length_a   1.000
_cell.length_b   1.000
_cell.length_c   1.000
_cell.angle_alpha   90.00
_cell.angle_beta   90.00
_cell.angle_gamma   90.00
#
_symmetry.space_group_name_H-M   'P 1'
#
loop_
_entity.id
_entity.type
_entity.pdbx_description
1 polymer ?
#
loop_
_entity_poly.entity_id
_entity_poly.type
_entity_poly.pdbx_seq_one_letter_code
_entity_poly.pdbx_strand_id
1 'polypeptide(L)' 'MKTAVIYHSFFHTTEQYAKWIAEEIGAETIPMRKAKNLSGFDRLIIMSGTYAGWMPL' A
#
# COMPACT_ATOMS: atom_id res chain seq x y z
N MET A 1 2.09 17.34 1.53
CA MET A 1 1.11 16.34 2.00
C MET A 1 1.77 14.97 1.94
N LYS A 2 2.06 14.37 3.09
CA LYS A 2 2.79 13.11 3.19
C LYS A 2 1.84 11.93 2.97
N THR A 3 2.08 11.16 1.92
CA THR A 3 1.21 10.03 1.54
C THR A 3 1.95 8.70 1.75
N ALA A 4 1.27 7.70 2.29
CA ALA A 4 1.74 6.32 2.30
C ALA A 4 0.83 5.42 1.46
N VAL A 5 1.44 4.57 0.64
CA VAL A 5 0.78 3.46 -0.06
C VAL A 5 1.07 2.18 0.71
N ILE A 6 0.07 1.69 1.43
CA ILE A 6 0.17 0.49 2.25
C ILE A 6 -0.35 -0.69 1.44
N TYR A 7 0.43 -1.76 1.32
CA TYR A 7 0.03 -2.89 0.47
C TYR A 7 0.21 -4.27 1.10
N HIS A 8 -0.68 -5.20 0.74
CA HIS A 8 -0.50 -6.64 0.91
C HIS A 8 -0.46 -7.32 -0.45
N SER A 9 0.38 -8.35 -0.62
CA SER A 9 0.50 -9.08 -1.89
C SER A 9 0.98 -10.51 -1.66
N PHE A 10 0.31 -11.49 -2.28
CA PHE A 10 0.77 -12.88 -2.33
C PHE A 10 1.67 -13.16 -3.54
N PHE A 11 1.40 -12.52 -4.68
CA PHE A 11 2.05 -12.81 -5.96
C PHE A 11 2.81 -11.61 -6.54
N HIS A 12 3.20 -10.66 -5.68
CA HIS A 12 3.93 -9.42 -6.04
C HIS A 12 3.24 -8.46 -7.04
N THR A 13 2.09 -8.83 -7.60
CA THR A 13 1.32 -7.96 -8.51
C THR A 13 0.89 -6.66 -7.84
N THR A 14 0.21 -6.72 -6.70
CA THR A 14 -0.19 -5.51 -5.95
C THR A 14 1.02 -4.70 -5.48
N GLU A 15 2.12 -5.36 -5.12
CA GLU A 15 3.37 -4.67 -4.76
C GLU A 15 3.90 -3.81 -5.91
N GLN A 16 3.88 -4.34 -7.14
CA GLN A 16 4.31 -3.60 -8.32
C GLN A 16 3.43 -2.37 -8.57
N TYR A 17 2.10 -2.52 -8.51
CA TYR A 17 1.19 -1.39 -8.64
C TYR A 17 1.36 -0.36 -7.52
N ALA A 18 1.59 -0.82 -6.28
CA ALA A 18 1.87 0.06 -5.15
C ALA A 18 3.14 0.89 -5.36
N LYS A 19 4.20 0.29 -5.92
CA LYS A 19 5.44 1.00 -6.27
C LYS A 19 5.21 2.02 -7.39
N TRP A 20 4.51 1.64 -8.46
CA TRP A 20 4.23 2.54 -9.58
C TRP A 20 3.42 3.77 -9.16
N ILE A 21 2.32 3.57 -8.41
CA ILE A 21 1.52 4.72 -7.97
C ILE A 21 2.29 5.57 -6.96
N ALA A 22 3.09 4.96 -6.09
CA ALA A 22 3.90 5.70 -5.13
C ALA A 22 4.98 6.55 -5.83
N GLU A 23 5.61 6.03 -6.87
CA GLU A 23 6.56 6.78 -7.70
C GLU A 23 5.88 7.97 -8.38
N GLU A 24 4.72 7.75 -9.01
CA GLU A 24 3.96 8.79 -9.72
C GLU A 24 3.52 9.95 -8.80
N ILE A 25 3.11 9.64 -7.56
CA ILE A 25 2.57 10.65 -6.63
C ILE A 25 3.57 11.12 -5.55
N GLY A 26 4.80 10.63 -5.58
CA GLY A 26 5.82 10.91 -4.56
C GLY A 26 5.44 10.41 -3.16
N ALA A 27 4.87 9.21 -3.06
CA ALA A 27 4.48 8.57 -1.80
C ALA A 27 5.50 7.52 -1.32
N GLU A 28 5.41 7.16 -0.04
CA GLU A 28 6.16 6.06 0.56
C GLU A 28 5.39 4.74 0.41
N THR A 29 6.05 3.66 0.00
CA THR A 29 5.42 2.31 0.00
C THR A 29 5.72 1.57 1.30
N ILE A 30 4.69 1.02 1.93
CA ILE A 30 4.81 0.30 3.20
C ILE A 30 4.11 -1.06 3.08
N PRO A 31 4.82 -2.20 3.21
CA PRO A 31 4.16 -3.50 3.31
C PRO A 31 3.24 -3.52 4.54
N MET A 32 2.03 -4.06 4.43
CA MET A 32 1.01 -4.06 5.49
C MET A 32 1.54 -4.63 6.81
N ARG A 33 2.32 -5.72 6.76
CA ARG A 33 3.00 -6.32 7.93
C ARG A 33 3.96 -5.38 8.67
N LYS A 34 4.40 -4.30 8.02
CA LYS A 34 5.30 -3.26 8.55
C LYS A 34 4.57 -1.94 8.83
N ALA A 35 3.29 -1.82 8.54
CA ALA A 35 2.50 -0.60 8.74
C ALA A 35 2.20 -0.38 10.22
N LYS A 36 3.20 0.14 10.95
CA LYS A 36 3.11 0.52 12.35
C LYS A 36 3.25 2.04 12.46
N ASN A 37 2.47 2.66 13.34
CA ASN A 37 2.45 4.11 13.60
C ASN A 37 2.36 4.97 12.32
N LEU A 38 1.14 5.21 11.87
CA LEU A 38 0.84 5.95 10.63
C LEU A 38 0.49 7.44 10.88
N SER A 39 0.64 7.91 12.12
CA SER A 39 0.23 9.26 12.55
C SER A 39 0.95 10.41 11.81
N GLY A 40 2.10 10.14 11.19
CA GLY A 40 2.85 11.12 10.42
C GLY A 40 2.41 11.29 8.96
N PHE A 41 1.40 10.55 8.49
CA PHE A 41 0.90 10.65 7.11
C PHE A 41 -0.44 11.38 7.08
N ASP A 42 -0.57 12.29 6.11
CA ASP A 42 -1.81 13.02 5.85
C ASP A 42 -2.81 12.16 5.04
N ARG A 43 -2.28 11.22 4.26
CA ARG A 43 -3.05 10.36 3.35
C ARG A 43 -2.52 8.95 3.35
N LEU A 44 -3.44 7.99 3.45
CA LEU A 44 -3.17 6.57 3.33
C LEU A 44 -3.90 6.03 2.11
N ILE A 45 -3.20 5.28 1.26
CA ILE A 45 -3.76 4.52 0.14
C ILE A 45 -3.56 3.05 0.48
N ILE A 46 -4.65 2.29 0.61
CA ILE A 46 -4.60 0.87 0.94
C ILE A 46 -4.77 0.06 -0.34
N MET A 47 -3.84 -0.88 -0.58
CA MET A 47 -3.86 -1.74 -1.76
C MET A 47 -3.74 -3.21 -1.35
N SER A 48 -4.57 -4.05 -1.94
CA SER A 48 -4.43 -5.50 -1.86
C SER A 48 -5.07 -6.13 -3.08
N GLY A 49 -4.74 -7.40 -3.35
CA GLY A 49 -5.47 -8.18 -4.34
C GLY A 49 -6.88 -8.53 -3.83
N THR A 50 -7.74 -8.99 -4.72
CA THR A 50 -9.00 -9.63 -4.32
C THR A 50 -8.85 -11.14 -4.43
N TYR A 51 -9.03 -11.85 -3.32
CA TYR A 51 -8.91 -13.30 -3.22
C TYR A 51 -10.22 -13.84 -2.65
N ALA A 52 -10.91 -14.69 -3.42
CA ALA A 52 -12.22 -15.24 -3.05
C ALA A 52 -13.25 -14.17 -2.63
N GLY A 53 -13.26 -13.01 -3.30
CA GLY A 53 -14.17 -11.91 -3.00
C GLY A 53 -13.78 -11.08 -1.77
N TRP A 54 -12.61 -11.34 -1.17
CA TRP A 54 -12.11 -10.61 -0.01
C TRP A 54 -10.79 -9.90 -0.30
N MET A 55 -10.56 -8.80 0.41
CA MET A 55 -9.33 -8.03 0.38
C MET A 55 -8.49 -8.41 1.62
N PRO A 56 -7.44 -9.24 1.49
CA PRO A 56 -6.59 -9.57 2.62
C PRO A 56 -5.74 -8.36 2.98
N LEU A 57 -5.94 -7.86 4.20
CA LEU A 57 -5.18 -6.78 4.81
C LEU A 57 -4.30 -7.38 5.91
#